data_AF-A0A6F8XY12-F1
#
_entry.id   AF-A0A6F8XY12-F1
#
_cell.length_a   1.000
_cell.length_b   1.000
_cell.length_c   1.000
_cell.angle_alpha   90.00
_cell.angle_beta   90.00
_cell.angle_gamma   90.00
#
_symmetry.space_group_name_H-M   'P 1'
#
loop_
_entity.id
_entity.type
_entity.pdbx_description
1 polymer ?
#
loop_
_entity_poly.entity_id
_entity_poly.type
_entity_poly.pdbx_seq_one_letter_code
_entity_poly.pdbx_strand_id
1 'polypeptide(L)'
;MHPGSPHQPPPQQPAQPNNQVGAALPVLVGGLVVLLIIGIIAAAMIISSGLENDDPVPVAASPTASQSSPAPSASSAAPQESPSPEPSTSEDPRHDSCLIGTWRETSHETDTTIDGVRVRLRSSGAVQHFRADGTLQVRYGDRGINARAKVNNRTYEVITTGRMDYNWQTGGGQILYSNARATGTVIWRQSGRETGRTQLSGSVDPERYTCDGNSLLQIGPTWTIELQRINSAPQ
;
A
#
# COMPACT_ATOMS: atom_id res chain seq x y z
N MET A 1 53.26 34.22 24.15
CA MET A 1 52.82 33.05 24.94
C MET A 1 51.31 32.90 24.72
N HIS A 2 50.89 31.96 23.87
CA HIS A 2 49.49 31.71 23.54
C HIS A 2 48.98 30.56 24.43
N PRO A 3 47.86 30.70 25.15
CA PRO A 3 47.28 29.60 25.92
C PRO A 3 46.71 28.54 24.96
N GLY A 4 47.14 27.30 25.14
CA GLY A 4 46.72 26.14 24.36
C GLY A 4 45.23 25.84 24.54
N SER A 5 44.55 25.51 23.44
CA SER A 5 43.14 25.11 23.44
C SER A 5 42.97 23.74 24.10
N PRO A 6 41.93 23.53 24.92
CA PRO A 6 41.65 22.23 25.52
C PRO A 6 41.23 21.21 24.46
N HIS A 7 41.80 20.02 24.52
CA HIS A 7 41.40 18.87 23.71
C HIS A 7 39.95 18.47 24.02
N GLN A 8 39.08 18.54 23.01
CA GLN A 8 37.79 17.86 23.05
C GLN A 8 38.00 16.35 22.88
N PRO A 9 37.38 15.50 23.72
CA PRO A 9 37.36 14.07 23.50
C PRO A 9 36.54 13.72 22.24
N PRO A 10 36.87 12.62 21.55
CA PRO A 10 36.18 12.19 20.34
C PRO A 10 34.70 11.88 20.62
N PRO A 11 33.81 12.11 19.64
CA PRO A 11 32.40 11.81 19.77
C PRO A 11 32.20 10.30 20.05
N GLN A 12 31.49 9.99 21.14
CA GLN A 12 31.15 8.62 21.48
C GLN A 12 30.13 8.07 20.48
N GLN A 13 30.50 6.99 19.82
CA GLN A 13 29.68 6.28 18.86
C GLN A 13 28.53 5.55 19.60
N PRO A 14 27.28 5.62 19.12
CA PRO A 14 26.17 4.93 19.76
C PRO A 14 26.42 3.41 19.82
N ALA A 15 26.29 2.83 21.01
CA ALA A 15 26.42 1.39 21.22
C ALA A 15 25.43 0.63 20.33
N GLN A 16 25.95 -0.24 19.46
CA GLN A 16 25.11 -1.15 18.70
C GLN A 16 24.58 -2.26 19.63
N PRO A 17 23.27 -2.59 19.58
CA PRO A 17 22.73 -3.72 20.30
C PRO A 17 23.33 -5.02 19.75
N ASN A 18 24.11 -5.67 20.60
CA ASN A 18 24.82 -6.91 20.37
C ASN A 18 23.81 -8.08 20.39
N ASN A 19 23.35 -8.53 19.21
CA ASN A 19 22.60 -9.78 19.09
C ASN A 19 23.57 -10.97 19.11
N GLN A 20 23.99 -11.38 20.31
CA GLN A 20 24.58 -12.70 20.52
C GLN A 20 23.55 -13.66 21.08
N VAL A 21 23.26 -14.68 20.27
CA VAL A 21 22.50 -15.86 20.64
C VAL A 21 23.41 -16.76 21.48
N GLY A 22 23.06 -16.98 22.75
CA GLY A 22 23.80 -17.86 23.66
C GLY A 22 22.88 -18.38 24.76
N ALA A 23 22.72 -19.71 24.80
CA ALA A 23 21.83 -20.43 25.70
C ALA A 23 22.30 -20.40 27.17
N ALA A 24 21.35 -20.29 28.10
CA ALA A 24 21.36 -20.96 29.42
C ALA A 24 20.01 -20.74 30.13
N LEU A 25 19.33 -21.83 30.52
CA LEU A 25 18.26 -21.82 31.53
C LEU A 25 18.88 -21.82 32.93
N PRO A 26 18.20 -21.20 33.92
CA PRO A 26 17.70 -22.05 34.99
C PRO A 26 16.25 -21.76 35.40
N VAL A 27 15.66 -22.81 35.97
CA VAL A 27 14.30 -22.95 36.49
C VAL A 27 14.08 -22.05 37.71
N LEU A 28 12.95 -21.32 37.72
CA LEU A 28 12.28 -20.89 38.94
C LEU A 28 10.77 -21.11 38.78
N VAL A 29 10.26 -22.01 39.61
CA VAL A 29 8.86 -22.36 39.82
C VAL A 29 8.18 -21.20 40.55
N GLY A 30 7.12 -20.64 39.95
CA GLY A 30 6.28 -19.61 40.56
C GLY A 30 5.22 -19.14 39.58
N GLY A 31 4.01 -19.68 39.72
CA GLY A 31 2.95 -19.63 38.70
C GLY A 31 2.50 -18.24 38.27
N LEU A 32 2.46 -18.05 36.95
CA LEU A 32 1.50 -17.19 36.29
C LEU A 32 1.04 -17.95 35.03
N VAL A 33 -0.20 -18.39 35.03
CA VAL A 33 -0.89 -18.92 33.85
C VAL A 33 -1.02 -17.77 32.84
N VAL A 34 -0.03 -17.61 31.99
CA VAL A 34 -0.13 -16.76 30.80
C VAL A 34 -0.63 -17.66 29.68
N LEU A 35 -1.91 -17.50 29.37
CA LEU A 35 -2.57 -18.10 28.22
C LEU A 35 -1.75 -17.84 26.95
N LEU A 36 -1.03 -18.86 26.52
CA LEU A 36 -0.58 -19.04 25.14
C LEU A 36 -1.83 -19.13 24.25
N ILE A 37 -2.28 -18.00 23.70
CA ILE A 37 -3.07 -18.03 22.47
C ILE A 37 -2.08 -17.99 21.31
N ILE A 38 -1.39 -19.12 21.14
CA ILE A 38 -0.92 -19.54 19.82
C ILE A 38 -2.11 -20.28 19.20
N GLY A 39 -2.84 -19.57 18.34
CA GLY A 39 -3.86 -20.14 17.46
C GLY A 39 -3.69 -19.48 16.11
N ILE A 40 -2.81 -19.99 15.26
CA ILE A 40 -3.21 -20.78 14.09
C ILE A 40 -4.32 -20.05 13.31
N ILE A 41 -3.94 -19.12 12.44
CA ILE A 41 -4.69 -19.01 11.17
C ILE A 41 -4.00 -19.98 10.23
N ALA A 42 -4.38 -21.26 10.43
CA ALA A 42 -4.22 -22.27 9.42
C ALA A 42 -4.89 -21.77 8.15
N ALA A 43 -4.22 -22.00 7.04
CA ALA A 43 -4.82 -22.06 5.73
C ALA A 43 -6.02 -23.02 5.77
N ALA A 44 -7.21 -22.48 6.01
CA ALA A 44 -8.45 -23.14 5.65
C ALA A 44 -8.70 -22.88 4.16
N MET A 45 -7.86 -23.47 3.30
CA MET A 45 -8.32 -23.84 1.97
C MET A 45 -9.35 -24.94 2.18
N ILE A 46 -10.59 -24.53 2.40
CA ILE A 46 -11.73 -25.41 2.20
C ILE A 46 -11.80 -25.65 0.70
N ILE A 47 -11.32 -26.83 0.31
CA ILE A 47 -11.67 -27.48 -0.95
C ILE A 47 -13.19 -27.66 -0.90
N SER A 48 -13.92 -26.67 -1.43
CA SER A 48 -15.35 -26.80 -1.71
C SER A 48 -15.46 -27.54 -3.03
N SER A 49 -15.28 -28.86 -2.96
CA SER A 49 -15.62 -29.78 -4.03
C SER A 49 -17.13 -29.98 -4.05
N GLY A 50 -17.75 -29.64 -5.19
CA GLY A 50 -19.03 -30.19 -5.63
C GLY A 50 -20.28 -29.53 -5.05
N LEU A 51 -21.04 -28.85 -5.92
CA LEU A 51 -22.25 -29.42 -6.49
C LEU A 51 -22.62 -28.60 -7.73
N GLU A 52 -22.46 -29.25 -8.88
CA GLU A 52 -23.05 -28.88 -10.15
C GLU A 52 -24.55 -28.58 -9.97
N ASN A 53 -24.98 -27.40 -10.41
CA ASN A 53 -26.34 -27.17 -10.89
C ASN A 53 -26.20 -26.52 -12.27
N ASP A 54 -26.08 -27.40 -13.27
CA ASP A 54 -26.31 -27.11 -14.68
C ASP A 54 -27.79 -26.76 -14.88
N ASP A 55 -28.12 -25.47 -14.88
CA ASP A 55 -29.36 -24.98 -15.47
C ASP A 55 -29.04 -24.30 -16.82
N PRO A 56 -29.38 -24.91 -17.96
CA PRO A 56 -29.17 -24.32 -19.27
C PRO A 56 -30.16 -23.17 -19.50
N VAL A 57 -29.68 -21.94 -19.48
CA VAL A 57 -30.46 -20.78 -19.92
C VAL A 57 -30.48 -20.74 -21.46
N PRO A 58 -31.67 -20.75 -22.11
CA PRO A 58 -31.79 -20.70 -23.55
C PRO A 58 -31.33 -19.35 -24.12
N VAL A 59 -30.42 -19.46 -25.10
CA VAL A 59 -29.88 -18.36 -25.90
C VAL A 59 -30.98 -17.80 -26.80
N ALA A 60 -31.47 -16.60 -26.49
CA ALA A 60 -32.29 -15.82 -27.41
C ALA A 60 -31.38 -15.05 -28.37
N ALA A 61 -31.27 -15.55 -29.60
CA ALA A 61 -30.68 -14.85 -30.72
C ALA A 61 -31.56 -13.65 -31.12
N SER A 62 -30.94 -12.52 -31.42
CA SER A 62 -31.54 -11.49 -32.27
C SER A 62 -30.49 -10.95 -33.24
N PRO A 63 -30.75 -11.01 -34.56
CA PRO A 63 -29.87 -10.51 -35.59
C PRO A 63 -30.18 -9.03 -35.83
N THR A 64 -29.18 -8.19 -36.10
CA THR A 64 -29.35 -7.04 -37.01
C THR A 64 -27.99 -6.61 -37.53
N ALA A 65 -27.81 -6.83 -38.83
CA ALA A 65 -26.76 -6.27 -39.64
C ALA A 65 -26.91 -4.74 -39.74
N SER A 66 -25.79 -4.02 -39.77
CA SER A 66 -25.72 -2.72 -40.43
C SER A 66 -24.38 -2.59 -41.11
N GLN A 67 -24.47 -2.95 -42.38
CA GLN A 67 -23.51 -2.79 -43.46
C GLN A 67 -23.55 -1.31 -43.86
N SER A 68 -22.45 -0.59 -43.71
CA SER A 68 -22.29 0.76 -44.26
C SER A 68 -21.09 0.81 -45.18
N SER A 69 -21.38 1.29 -46.38
CA SER A 69 -20.60 1.28 -47.62
C SER A 69 -19.24 2.01 -47.57
N PRO A 70 -18.32 1.64 -48.49
CA PRO A 70 -17.06 2.33 -48.73
C PRO A 70 -17.26 3.65 -49.50
N ALA A 71 -16.46 4.66 -49.18
CA ALA A 71 -16.31 5.89 -49.98
C ALA A 71 -14.88 5.99 -50.53
N PRO A 72 -14.69 6.33 -51.83
CA PRO A 72 -13.37 6.44 -52.45
C PRO A 72 -12.75 7.86 -52.39
N SER A 73 -11.42 7.84 -52.28
CA SER A 73 -10.37 8.74 -52.79
C SER A 73 -10.60 10.25 -53.02
N ALA A 74 -9.74 11.04 -52.39
CA ALA A 74 -9.04 12.16 -53.05
C ALA A 74 -7.66 12.39 -52.40
N SER A 75 -6.60 12.04 -53.14
CA SER A 75 -5.22 12.46 -52.85
C SER A 75 -5.06 13.94 -53.17
N SER A 76 -4.69 14.73 -52.17
CA SER A 76 -4.10 16.05 -52.34
C SER A 76 -2.74 16.04 -51.66
N ALA A 77 -1.68 16.04 -52.47
CA ALA A 77 -0.30 16.12 -52.00
C ALA A 77 -0.04 17.53 -51.46
N ALA A 78 0.14 17.62 -50.14
CA ALA A 78 0.58 18.83 -49.44
C ALA A 78 2.11 18.82 -49.27
N PRO A 79 2.76 20.00 -49.21
CA PRO A 79 4.21 20.15 -49.15
C PRO A 79 4.84 19.47 -47.92
N GLN A 80 5.97 18.78 -48.13
CA GLN A 80 6.80 18.21 -47.07
C GLN A 80 7.39 19.32 -46.19
N GLU A 81 6.78 19.53 -45.03
CA GLU A 81 7.41 20.24 -43.93
C GLU A 81 8.51 19.35 -43.31
N SER A 82 9.66 19.97 -43.07
CA SER A 82 10.83 19.35 -42.44
C SER A 82 10.44 18.77 -41.09
N PRO A 83 10.80 17.50 -40.76
CA PRO A 83 10.43 16.88 -39.50
C PRO A 83 11.06 17.69 -38.35
N SER A 84 10.19 18.39 -37.61
CA SER A 84 10.53 18.97 -36.32
C SER A 84 10.93 17.82 -35.39
N PRO A 85 12.01 17.94 -34.58
CA PRO A 85 12.41 16.87 -33.67
C PRO A 85 11.27 16.56 -32.71
N GLU A 86 10.65 15.39 -32.86
CA GLU A 86 9.68 14.86 -31.91
C GLU A 86 10.36 14.75 -30.54
N PRO A 87 9.76 15.27 -29.47
CA PRO A 87 10.27 15.03 -28.13
C PRO A 87 10.22 13.53 -27.87
N SER A 88 11.39 12.90 -27.72
CA SER A 88 11.51 11.53 -27.26
C SER A 88 11.13 11.44 -25.78
N THR A 89 9.85 11.64 -25.45
CA THR A 89 9.28 11.16 -24.19
C THR A 89 9.08 9.67 -24.33
N SER A 90 10.16 8.92 -24.12
CA SER A 90 10.10 7.49 -23.86
C SER A 90 9.45 7.29 -22.48
N GLU A 91 8.16 7.60 -22.38
CA GLU A 91 7.34 7.14 -21.26
C GLU A 91 7.38 5.62 -21.31
N ASP A 92 7.96 5.01 -20.28
CA ASP A 92 7.94 3.57 -20.14
C ASP A 92 6.47 3.15 -20.07
N PRO A 93 5.94 2.40 -21.06
CA PRO A 93 4.53 2.04 -21.11
C PRO A 93 4.08 1.20 -19.90
N ARG A 94 5.02 0.81 -19.03
CA ARG A 94 4.78 0.12 -17.77
C ARG A 94 4.26 1.04 -16.66
N HIS A 95 4.33 2.37 -16.78
CA HIS A 95 3.84 3.30 -15.77
C HIS A 95 2.70 4.17 -16.32
N ASP A 96 1.51 4.04 -15.74
CA ASP A 96 0.40 4.96 -15.98
C ASP A 96 0.79 6.37 -15.50
N SER A 97 0.89 7.31 -16.44
CA SER A 97 1.30 8.69 -16.17
C SER A 97 0.33 9.41 -15.22
N CYS A 98 -0.92 8.97 -15.13
CA CYS A 98 -1.87 9.50 -14.16
C CYS A 98 -1.41 9.24 -12.72
N LEU A 99 -0.78 8.11 -12.41
CA LEU A 99 -0.34 7.82 -11.04
C LEU A 99 0.83 8.67 -10.60
N ILE A 100 1.71 9.09 -11.52
CA ILE A 100 2.93 9.82 -11.19
C ILE A 100 2.58 11.13 -10.46
N GLY A 101 3.15 11.31 -9.26
CA GLY A 101 2.94 12.49 -8.43
C GLY A 101 2.81 12.18 -6.94
N THR A 102 2.42 13.20 -6.19
CA THR A 102 2.19 13.10 -4.74
C THR A 102 0.71 13.11 -4.42
N TRP A 103 0.29 12.15 -3.62
CA TRP A 103 -1.09 11.88 -3.26
C TRP A 103 -1.24 11.84 -1.76
N ARG A 104 -2.35 12.39 -1.24
CA ARG A 104 -2.71 12.30 0.17
C ARG A 104 -3.96 11.46 0.31
N GLU A 105 -3.91 10.45 1.16
CA GLU A 105 -5.08 9.65 1.51
C GLU A 105 -6.13 10.53 2.18
N THR A 106 -7.30 10.64 1.56
CA THR A 106 -8.48 11.31 2.12
C THR A 106 -9.35 10.32 2.88
N SER A 107 -9.36 9.05 2.47
CA SER A 107 -10.02 7.94 3.14
C SER A 107 -9.21 6.66 2.98
N HIS A 108 -9.13 5.87 4.04
CA HIS A 108 -8.57 4.52 4.02
C HIS A 108 -9.46 3.66 4.91
N GLU A 109 -10.15 2.70 4.29
CA GLU A 109 -10.96 1.71 4.97
C GLU A 109 -10.30 0.34 4.90
N THR A 110 -10.22 -0.37 6.03
CA THR A 110 -9.68 -1.73 6.09
C THR A 110 -10.65 -2.64 6.84
N ASP A 111 -11.06 -3.72 6.20
CA ASP A 111 -11.79 -4.82 6.81
C ASP A 111 -10.84 -5.75 7.57
N THR A 112 -11.17 -6.01 8.83
CA THR A 112 -10.43 -6.94 9.68
C THR A 112 -11.38 -7.64 10.66
N THR A 113 -10.86 -8.57 11.43
CA THR A 113 -11.59 -9.27 12.49
C THR A 113 -10.95 -8.97 13.84
N ILE A 114 -11.74 -8.46 14.78
CA ILE A 114 -11.32 -8.17 16.16
C ILE A 114 -12.25 -8.94 17.10
N ASP A 115 -11.69 -9.78 17.97
CA ASP A 115 -12.44 -10.62 18.90
C ASP A 115 -13.55 -11.45 18.22
N GLY A 116 -13.27 -11.97 17.01
CA GLY A 116 -14.21 -12.75 16.20
C GLY A 116 -15.27 -11.93 15.46
N VAL A 117 -15.27 -10.61 15.59
CA VAL A 117 -16.23 -9.70 14.93
C VAL A 117 -15.56 -9.01 13.74
N ARG A 118 -16.17 -9.11 12.55
CA ARG A 118 -15.72 -8.36 11.37
C ARG A 118 -16.01 -6.88 11.57
N VAL A 119 -14.99 -6.05 11.44
CA VAL A 119 -15.04 -4.60 11.65
C VAL A 119 -14.31 -3.87 10.54
N ARG A 120 -14.66 -2.59 10.37
CA ARG A 120 -14.00 -1.69 9.43
C ARG A 120 -13.23 -0.63 10.18
N LEU A 121 -11.91 -0.65 10.03
CA LEU A 121 -11.02 0.41 10.49
C LEU A 121 -11.04 1.54 9.48
N ARG A 122 -11.02 2.79 9.98
CA ARG A 122 -10.99 3.99 9.15
C ARG A 122 -9.86 4.92 9.55
N SER A 123 -9.06 5.33 8.57
CA SER A 123 -7.96 6.29 8.69
C SER A 123 -7.90 7.24 7.50
N SER A 124 -7.02 8.22 7.56
CA SER A 124 -6.66 9.09 6.45
C SER A 124 -5.32 9.80 6.75
N GLY A 125 -4.72 10.41 5.73
CA GLY A 125 -3.60 11.33 5.89
C GLY A 125 -2.21 10.80 5.55
N ALA A 126 -2.05 9.51 5.22
CA ALA A 126 -0.79 9.04 4.67
C ALA A 126 -0.52 9.72 3.31
N VAL A 127 0.75 9.86 2.96
CA VAL A 127 1.18 10.50 1.70
C VAL A 127 1.89 9.47 0.85
N GLN A 128 1.41 9.26 -0.37
CA GLN A 128 2.00 8.38 -1.36
C GLN A 128 2.69 9.21 -2.44
N HIS A 129 3.88 8.80 -2.86
CA HIS A 129 4.64 9.49 -3.90
C HIS A 129 5.11 8.49 -4.95
N PHE A 130 4.41 8.47 -6.08
CA PHE A 130 4.69 7.66 -7.25
C PHE A 130 5.66 8.41 -8.16
N ARG A 131 6.86 7.88 -8.35
CA ARG A 131 7.88 8.45 -9.23
C ARG A 131 7.86 7.78 -10.60
N ALA A 132 8.23 8.56 -11.62
CA ALA A 132 8.35 8.08 -13.00
C ALA A 132 9.39 6.95 -13.17
N ASP A 133 10.34 6.82 -12.25
CA ASP A 133 11.37 5.78 -12.22
C ASP A 133 10.87 4.41 -11.71
N GLY A 134 9.57 4.28 -11.43
CA GLY A 134 8.97 3.04 -10.92
C GLY A 134 9.19 2.84 -9.42
N THR A 135 9.56 3.89 -8.67
CA THR A 135 9.59 3.84 -7.19
C THR A 135 8.36 4.50 -6.58
N LEU A 136 7.85 3.89 -5.51
CA LEU A 136 6.75 4.41 -4.70
C LEU A 136 7.24 4.56 -3.25
N GLN A 137 6.95 5.69 -2.64
CA GLN A 137 7.11 5.88 -1.20
C GLN A 137 5.77 6.21 -0.53
N VAL A 138 5.48 5.54 0.58
CA VAL A 138 4.33 5.83 1.45
C VAL A 138 4.84 6.35 2.79
N ARG A 139 4.35 7.51 3.25
CA ARG A 139 4.73 8.11 4.54
C ARG A 139 3.51 8.27 5.43
N TYR A 140 3.61 7.77 6.67
CA TYR A 140 2.56 7.86 7.69
C TYR A 140 2.74 9.06 8.64
N GLY A 141 3.82 9.83 8.48
CA GLY A 141 4.17 10.96 9.34
C GLY A 141 4.67 10.55 10.73
N ASP A 142 5.32 11.48 11.42
CA ASP A 142 6.00 11.19 12.70
C ASP A 142 5.01 11.00 13.86
N ARG A 143 3.84 11.62 13.78
CA ARG A 143 2.74 11.43 14.73
C ARG A 143 1.91 10.17 14.45
N GLY A 144 2.15 9.55 13.30
CA GLY A 144 1.42 8.39 12.79
C GLY A 144 0.01 8.70 12.31
N ILE A 145 -0.56 7.74 11.60
CA ILE A 145 -1.96 7.71 11.18
C ILE A 145 -2.71 6.76 12.11
N ASN A 146 -3.85 7.23 12.63
CA ASN A 146 -4.68 6.47 13.56
C ASN A 146 -5.93 5.94 12.83
N ALA A 147 -6.04 4.63 12.70
CA ALA A 147 -7.23 3.95 12.24
C ALA A 147 -8.08 3.48 13.41
N ARG A 148 -9.39 3.71 13.39
CA ARG A 148 -10.28 3.43 14.54
C ARG A 148 -11.50 2.59 14.19
N ALA A 149 -11.94 1.78 15.15
CA ALA A 149 -13.21 1.07 15.14
C ALA A 149 -13.76 0.89 16.58
N LYS A 150 -15.05 0.58 16.71
CA LYS A 150 -15.67 0.20 18.00
C LYS A 150 -16.22 -1.23 17.92
N VAL A 151 -15.91 -2.04 18.92
CA VAL A 151 -16.37 -3.43 19.04
C VAL A 151 -16.77 -3.68 20.49
N ASN A 152 -17.96 -4.22 20.75
CA ASN A 152 -18.41 -4.57 22.11
C ASN A 152 -18.19 -3.43 23.15
N ASN A 153 -18.53 -2.20 22.77
CA ASN A 153 -18.34 -0.99 23.59
C ASN A 153 -16.87 -0.66 23.96
N ARG A 154 -15.90 -1.24 23.26
CA ARG A 154 -14.46 -0.92 23.35
C ARG A 154 -14.01 -0.22 22.08
N THR A 155 -13.13 0.77 22.23
CA THR A 155 -12.51 1.45 21.10
C THR A 155 -11.19 0.76 20.77
N TYR A 156 -11.00 0.39 19.50
CA TYR A 156 -9.75 -0.13 18.98
C TYR A 156 -9.10 0.94 18.11
N GLU A 157 -7.81 1.13 18.30
CA GLU A 157 -6.99 2.06 17.54
C GLU A 157 -5.76 1.35 16.99
N VAL A 158 -5.46 1.57 15.72
CA VAL A 158 -4.23 1.12 15.06
C VAL A 158 -3.46 2.36 14.67
N ILE A 159 -2.30 2.57 15.29
CA ILE A 159 -1.45 3.73 15.05
C ILE A 159 -0.25 3.28 14.23
N THR A 160 -0.19 3.74 12.98
CA THR A 160 0.88 3.39 12.04
C THR A 160 1.82 4.57 11.88
N THR A 161 3.12 4.35 12.08
CA THR A 161 4.18 5.36 11.95
C THR A 161 5.26 4.89 11.00
N GLY A 162 5.98 5.83 10.39
CA GLY A 162 7.15 5.55 9.56
C GLY A 162 6.90 5.66 8.06
N ARG A 163 7.61 4.84 7.28
CA ARG A 163 7.58 4.84 5.81
C ARG A 163 7.67 3.45 5.21
N MET A 164 7.16 3.32 3.99
CA MET A 164 7.36 2.18 3.12
C MET A 164 7.88 2.64 1.76
N ASP A 165 8.74 1.84 1.16
CA ASP A 165 9.28 2.04 -0.18
C ASP A 165 9.04 0.77 -1.00
N TYR A 166 8.58 0.94 -2.24
CA TYR A 166 8.28 -0.13 -3.19
C TYR A 166 8.90 0.18 -4.57
N ASN A 167 9.09 -0.87 -5.35
CA ASN A 167 9.04 -0.77 -6.80
C ASN A 167 7.59 -0.98 -7.24
N TRP A 168 7.11 -0.20 -8.21
CA TRP A 168 5.76 -0.32 -8.75
C TRP A 168 5.77 -0.31 -10.28
N GLN A 169 4.77 -0.94 -10.87
CA GLN A 169 4.41 -0.83 -12.28
C GLN A 169 2.89 -1.02 -12.44
N THR A 170 2.34 -0.70 -13.59
CA THR A 170 0.92 -0.89 -13.91
C THR A 170 0.72 -1.88 -15.05
N GLY A 171 -0.39 -2.60 -15.00
CA GLY A 171 -0.83 -3.48 -16.09
C GLY A 171 -2.24 -3.99 -15.85
N GLY A 172 -3.09 -4.00 -16.88
CA GLY A 172 -4.45 -4.55 -16.78
C GLY A 172 -5.35 -3.84 -15.75
N GLY A 173 -5.16 -2.53 -15.52
CA GLY A 173 -5.92 -1.78 -14.51
C GLY A 173 -5.51 -2.09 -13.06
N GLN A 174 -4.32 -2.65 -12.86
CA GLN A 174 -3.75 -2.97 -11.55
C GLN A 174 -2.41 -2.26 -11.34
N ILE A 175 -2.10 -1.95 -10.08
CA ILE A 175 -0.76 -1.60 -9.62
C ILE A 175 -0.11 -2.89 -9.08
N LEU A 176 1.08 -3.18 -9.57
CA LEU A 176 1.89 -4.34 -9.22
C LEU A 176 3.09 -3.85 -8.42
N TYR A 177 3.28 -4.41 -7.22
CA TYR A 177 4.36 -4.01 -6.32
C TYR A 177 5.46 -5.07 -6.24
N SER A 178 6.67 -4.63 -5.91
CA SER A 178 7.79 -5.52 -5.57
C SER A 178 8.78 -4.81 -4.63
N ASN A 179 9.71 -5.58 -4.07
CA ASN A 179 10.81 -5.08 -3.24
C ASN A 179 10.34 -4.18 -2.07
N ALA A 180 9.24 -4.55 -1.42
CA ALA A 180 8.70 -3.81 -0.29
C ALA A 180 9.74 -3.70 0.84
N ARG A 181 10.01 -2.46 1.26
CA ARG A 181 10.89 -2.14 2.38
C ARG A 181 10.15 -1.20 3.31
N ALA A 182 10.20 -1.46 4.61
CA ALA A 182 9.47 -0.67 5.59
C ALA A 182 10.36 -0.30 6.77
N THR A 183 10.15 0.89 7.31
CA THR A 183 10.76 1.34 8.56
C THR A 183 9.70 2.08 9.34
N GLY A 184 9.32 1.56 10.50
CA GLY A 184 8.23 2.12 11.28
C GLY A 184 7.61 1.11 12.22
N THR A 185 6.53 1.52 12.88
CA THR A 185 5.83 0.66 13.84
C THR A 185 4.33 0.74 13.65
N VAL A 186 3.65 -0.36 13.99
CA VAL A 186 2.20 -0.45 14.11
C VAL A 186 1.88 -0.76 15.57
N ILE A 187 1.17 0.17 16.23
CA ILE A 187 0.76 0.05 17.62
C ILE A 187 -0.73 -0.19 17.69
N TRP A 188 -1.15 -1.23 18.41
CA TRP A 188 -2.53 -1.53 18.69
C TRP A 188 -2.92 -1.04 20.08
N ARG A 189 -4.01 -0.29 20.17
CA ARG A 189 -4.60 0.14 21.45
C ARG A 189 -6.03 -0.35 21.58
N GLN A 190 -6.39 -0.70 22.81
CA GLN A 190 -7.76 -1.00 23.21
C GLN A 190 -8.14 -0.08 24.37
N SER A 191 -9.17 0.73 24.18
CA SER A 191 -9.66 1.71 25.16
C SER A 191 -8.54 2.57 25.76
N GLY A 192 -7.63 3.05 24.90
CA GLY A 192 -6.50 3.92 25.27
C GLY A 192 -5.24 3.20 25.77
N ARG A 193 -5.29 1.88 26.02
CA ARG A 193 -4.13 1.10 26.47
C ARG A 193 -3.47 0.38 25.31
N GLU A 194 -2.14 0.47 25.19
CA GLU A 194 -1.36 -0.33 24.24
C GLU A 194 -1.48 -1.83 24.57
N THR A 195 -1.86 -2.61 23.57
CA THR A 195 -2.09 -4.07 23.66
C THR A 195 -1.14 -4.85 22.78
N GLY A 196 -0.55 -4.21 21.76
CA GLY A 196 0.41 -4.84 20.86
C GLY A 196 1.23 -3.81 20.10
N ARG A 197 2.42 -4.24 19.68
CA ARG A 197 3.33 -3.47 18.84
C ARG A 197 4.01 -4.42 17.87
N THR A 198 4.04 -4.04 16.61
CA THR A 198 4.73 -4.77 15.56
C THR A 198 5.55 -3.83 14.68
N GLN A 199 6.54 -4.38 13.98
CA GLN A 199 7.27 -3.63 12.96
C GLN A 199 6.33 -3.39 11.77
N LEU A 200 6.41 -2.19 11.18
CA LEU A 200 5.72 -1.91 9.93
C LEU A 200 6.21 -2.85 8.83
N SER A 201 5.28 -3.42 8.06
CA SER A 201 5.56 -4.23 6.88
C SER A 201 4.65 -3.78 5.74
N GLY A 202 5.09 -4.02 4.50
CA GLY A 202 4.33 -3.72 3.28
C GLY A 202 3.89 -5.00 2.58
N SER A 203 2.69 -5.01 2.00
CA SER A 203 2.24 -6.08 1.10
C SER A 203 2.68 -5.79 -0.33
N VAL A 204 2.90 -6.85 -1.12
CA VAL A 204 3.14 -6.77 -2.56
C VAL A 204 1.97 -7.32 -3.39
N ASP A 205 0.82 -7.55 -2.74
CA ASP A 205 -0.39 -8.00 -3.44
C ASP A 205 -0.82 -6.95 -4.47
N PRO A 206 -1.19 -7.38 -5.70
CA PRO A 206 -1.75 -6.48 -6.69
C PRO A 206 -3.01 -5.78 -6.18
N GLU A 207 -3.14 -4.50 -6.52
CA GLU A 207 -4.35 -3.72 -6.24
C GLU A 207 -4.95 -3.23 -7.56
N ARG A 208 -6.27 -3.12 -7.60
CA ARG A 208 -6.97 -2.43 -8.68
C ARG A 208 -6.94 -0.93 -8.43
N TYR A 209 -6.93 -0.13 -9.48
CA TYR A 209 -7.01 1.32 -9.34
C TYR A 209 -7.85 2.01 -10.41
N THR A 210 -8.30 3.22 -10.11
CA THR A 210 -8.80 4.19 -11.10
C THR A 210 -8.21 5.56 -10.78
N CYS A 211 -7.74 6.26 -11.80
CA CYS A 211 -7.12 7.58 -11.69
C CYS A 211 -7.77 8.54 -12.68
N ASP A 212 -8.21 9.72 -12.23
CA ASP A 212 -8.94 10.72 -13.03
C ASP A 212 -8.24 12.09 -13.03
N GLY A 213 -6.91 12.07 -13.00
CA GLY A 213 -6.08 13.25 -12.91
C GLY A 213 -5.83 13.65 -11.46
N ASN A 214 -6.86 14.06 -10.73
CA ASN A 214 -6.70 14.60 -9.37
C ASN A 214 -7.20 13.69 -8.26
N SER A 215 -7.97 12.66 -8.57
CA SER A 215 -8.41 11.65 -7.64
C SER A 215 -7.88 10.27 -8.05
N LEU A 216 -7.54 9.48 -7.03
CA LEU A 216 -7.03 8.12 -7.18
C LEU A 216 -7.80 7.24 -6.20
N LEU A 217 -8.37 6.16 -6.71
CA LEU A 217 -9.00 5.10 -5.92
C LEU A 217 -8.13 3.86 -6.07
N GLN A 218 -7.71 3.28 -4.94
CA GLN A 218 -7.01 2.00 -4.87
C GLN A 218 -7.88 0.99 -4.13
N ILE A 219 -7.97 -0.23 -4.64
CA ILE A 219 -8.80 -1.31 -4.09
C ILE A 219 -7.94 -2.56 -3.97
N GLY A 220 -7.66 -2.95 -2.73
CA GLY A 220 -7.03 -4.22 -2.40
C GLY A 220 -8.03 -5.28 -1.92
N PRO A 221 -7.54 -6.46 -1.49
CA PRO A 221 -8.40 -7.57 -1.08
C PRO A 221 -9.30 -7.26 0.13
N THR A 222 -8.78 -6.50 1.09
CA THR A 222 -9.46 -6.19 2.36
C THR A 222 -9.55 -4.70 2.64
N TRP A 223 -9.19 -3.85 1.69
CA TRP A 223 -9.09 -2.42 1.93
C TRP A 223 -9.44 -1.59 0.70
N THR A 224 -9.79 -0.34 0.94
CA THR A 224 -10.05 0.67 -0.10
C THR A 224 -9.44 2.00 0.34
N ILE A 225 -8.72 2.65 -0.56
CA ILE A 225 -8.07 3.94 -0.30
C ILE A 225 -8.52 4.94 -1.36
N GLU A 226 -8.98 6.10 -0.91
CA GLU A 226 -9.21 7.27 -1.75
C GLU A 226 -8.10 8.28 -1.49
N LEU A 227 -7.52 8.81 -2.56
CA LEU A 227 -6.46 9.79 -2.50
C LEU A 227 -6.78 10.99 -3.37
N GLN A 228 -6.30 12.15 -2.89
CA GLN A 228 -6.33 13.40 -3.61
C GLN A 228 -4.90 13.79 -3.97
N ARG A 229 -4.68 14.19 -5.22
CA ARG A 229 -3.40 14.74 -5.65
C ARG A 229 -3.11 16.01 -4.86
N ILE A 230 -1.90 16.12 -4.32
CA ILE A 230 -1.44 17.34 -3.67
C ILE A 230 -0.32 17.98 -4.48
N ASN A 231 -0.48 19.26 -4.78
CA ASN A 231 0.57 20.07 -5.38
C ASN A 231 1.62 20.33 -4.30
N SER A 232 2.55 19.40 -4.13
CA SER A 232 3.71 19.64 -3.31
C SER A 232 4.67 20.49 -4.14
N ALA A 233 4.98 21.70 -3.69
CA ALA A 233 6.25 22.31 -4.09
C ALA A 233 7.36 21.33 -3.65
N PRO A 234 8.44 21.15 -4.43
CA PRO A 234 9.57 20.36 -3.96
C PRO A 234 10.06 20.96 -2.63
N GLN A 235 10.06 20.16 -1.57
CA GLN A 235 10.75 20.48 -0.32
C GLN A 235 12.21 20.10 -0.43
#